data_AF-F5R8N2-F1
#
_entry.id   AF-F5R8N2-F1
#
_cell.length_a   1.000
_cell.length_b   1.000
_cell.length_c   1.000
_cell.angle_alpha   90.00
_cell.angle_beta   90.00
_cell.angle_gamma   90.00
#
_symmetry.space_group_name_H-M   'P 1'
#
loop_
_entity.id
_entity.type
_entity.pdbx_description
1 polymer ?
#
loop_
_entity_poly.entity_id
_entity_poly.type
_entity_poly.pdbx_seq_one_letter_code
_entity_poly.pdbx_strand_id
1 'polypeptide(L)'
;MLRMGATGVLSAPLRSTGVLASLVLTVGLTQEMRGYKKRVQRLEQKLLSVNQINDAKAILMRTRGVSDAEAYKIIREQAMSKRIPTEEIARAIIHADEILSGR
;
A
#
# COMPACT_ATOMS: atom_id res chain seq x y z
N MET A 1 29.48 -2.07 -2.01
CA MET A 1 28.64 -3.23 -2.42
C MET A 1 27.28 -3.28 -1.72
N LEU A 2 27.19 -3.18 -0.39
CA LEU A 2 25.89 -3.16 0.34
C LEU A 2 24.92 -2.05 -0.11
N ARG A 3 25.44 -0.87 -0.48
CA ARG A 3 24.63 0.24 -1.05
C ARG A 3 23.94 -0.09 -2.38
N MET A 4 24.36 -1.16 -3.08
CA MET A 4 23.74 -1.61 -4.32
C MET A 4 22.69 -2.72 -4.10
N GLY A 5 22.34 -3.03 -2.84
CA GLY A 5 21.36 -4.08 -2.52
C GLY A 5 21.88 -5.50 -2.76
N ALA A 6 23.21 -5.70 -2.78
CA ALA A 6 23.81 -7.02 -2.89
C ALA A 6 23.42 -7.89 -1.67
N THR A 7 22.80 -9.03 -1.93
CA THR A 7 22.35 -10.02 -0.92
C THR A 7 23.36 -11.12 -0.65
N GLY A 8 24.49 -11.12 -1.36
CA GLY A 8 25.56 -12.11 -1.22
C GLY A 8 26.86 -11.62 -1.83
N VAL A 9 27.97 -12.21 -1.39
CA VAL A 9 29.32 -11.90 -1.86
C VAL A 9 30.11 -13.20 -2.05
N LEU A 10 31.09 -13.17 -2.96
CA LEU A 10 32.04 -14.24 -3.21
C LEU A 10 33.44 -13.62 -3.27
N SER A 11 34.33 -14.03 -2.38
CA SER A 11 35.72 -13.60 -2.36
C SER A 11 36.64 -14.68 -2.93
N ALA A 12 37.72 -14.26 -3.60
CA ALA A 12 38.73 -15.15 -4.14
C ALA A 12 39.69 -15.65 -3.03
N PRO A 13 40.30 -16.86 -3.18
CA PRO A 13 40.17 -17.80 -4.31
C PRO A 13 38.88 -18.65 -4.26
N LEU A 14 38.22 -18.80 -5.41
CA LEU A 14 36.92 -19.46 -5.53
C LEU A 14 37.07 -20.99 -5.61
N ARG A 15 36.33 -21.72 -4.77
CA ARG A 15 36.12 -23.18 -4.91
C ARG A 15 34.70 -23.45 -5.38
N SER A 16 34.51 -24.45 -6.23
CA SER A 16 33.21 -24.83 -6.81
C SER A 16 32.12 -25.05 -5.76
N THR A 17 32.46 -25.65 -4.62
CA THR A 17 31.53 -25.86 -3.48
C THR A 17 31.09 -24.55 -2.82
N GLY A 18 31.98 -23.57 -2.69
CA GLY A 18 31.67 -22.26 -2.11
C GLY A 18 30.78 -21.39 -3.00
N VAL A 19 30.92 -21.54 -4.32
CA VAL A 19 30.07 -20.85 -5.30
C VAL A 19 28.63 -21.32 -5.21
N LEU A 20 28.39 -22.64 -5.22
CA LEU A 20 27.04 -23.19 -5.16
C LEU A 20 26.35 -22.84 -3.85
N ALA A 21 27.04 -23.01 -2.71
CA ALA A 21 26.50 -22.66 -1.40
C ALA A 21 26.13 -21.18 -1.29
N SER A 22 27.01 -20.27 -1.75
CA SER A 22 26.75 -18.84 -1.74
C SER A 22 25.57 -18.48 -2.65
N LEU A 23 25.47 -19.08 -3.84
CA LEU A 23 24.38 -18.85 -4.77
C LEU A 23 23.03 -19.28 -4.18
N VAL A 24 22.92 -20.50 -3.64
CA VAL A 24 21.68 -21.03 -3.07
C VAL A 24 21.19 -20.15 -1.92
N LEU A 25 22.08 -19.78 -1.01
CA LEU A 25 21.75 -18.88 0.11
C LEU A 25 21.31 -17.50 -0.38
N THR A 26 22.06 -16.91 -1.30
CA THR A 26 21.77 -15.57 -1.84
C THR A 26 20.42 -15.54 -2.56
N VAL A 27 20.10 -16.58 -3.34
CA VAL A 27 18.82 -16.69 -4.05
C VAL A 27 17.67 -16.82 -3.06
N GLY A 28 17.79 -17.69 -2.05
CA GLY A 28 16.78 -17.85 -1.00
C GLY A 28 16.48 -16.54 -0.27
N LEU A 29 17.53 -15.89 0.25
CA LEU A 29 17.41 -14.60 0.95
C LEU A 29 16.80 -13.51 0.07
N THR A 30 17.18 -13.46 -1.21
CA THR A 30 16.64 -12.47 -2.14
C THR A 30 15.15 -12.69 -2.39
N GLN A 31 14.70 -13.94 -2.49
CA GLN A 31 13.28 -14.26 -2.65
C GLN A 31 12.47 -13.88 -1.40
N GLU A 32 12.97 -14.21 -0.21
CA GLU A 32 12.33 -13.82 1.05
C GLU A 32 12.25 -12.30 1.20
N MET A 33 13.37 -11.59 0.97
CA MET A 33 13.40 -10.12 1.00
C MET A 33 12.40 -9.48 0.02
N ARG A 34 12.25 -10.05 -1.19
CA ARG A 34 11.21 -9.61 -2.14
C ARG A 34 9.80 -9.87 -1.59
N GLY A 35 9.58 -11.00 -0.93
CA GLY A 35 8.33 -11.33 -0.25
C GLY A 35 7.98 -10.32 0.84
N TYR A 36 8.94 -10.00 1.71
CA TYR A 36 8.76 -8.99 2.76
C TYR A 36 8.49 -7.61 2.18
N LYS A 37 9.24 -7.16 1.17
CA LYS A 37 9.00 -5.86 0.50
C LYS A 37 7.58 -5.77 -0.07
N LYS A 38 7.12 -6.82 -0.76
CA LYS A 38 5.73 -6.90 -1.25
C LYS A 38 4.69 -6.88 -0.14
N ARG A 39 5.00 -7.46 1.03
CA ARG A 39 4.09 -7.44 2.19
C ARG A 39 4.02 -6.05 2.81
N VAL A 40 5.16 -5.39 3.00
CA VAL A 40 5.24 -4.00 3.49
C VAL A 40 4.44 -3.08 2.57
N GLN A 41 4.69 -3.12 1.26
CA GLN A 41 3.96 -2.29 0.29
C GLN A 41 2.44 -2.52 0.33
N ARG A 42 1.99 -3.78 0.46
CA ARG A 42 0.55 -4.08 0.60
C ARG A 42 -0.05 -3.52 1.89
N LEU A 43 0.69 -3.57 2.99
CA LEU A 43 0.25 -3.03 4.28
C LEU A 43 0.20 -1.50 4.26
N GLU A 44 1.20 -0.86 3.69
CA GLU A 44 1.24 0.59 3.48
C GLU A 44 0.05 1.05 2.62
N GLN A 45 -0.22 0.35 1.52
CA GLN A 45 -1.38 0.64 0.68
C GLN A 45 -2.70 0.48 1.43
N LYS A 46 -2.84 -0.58 2.24
CA LYS A 46 -4.05 -0.79 3.07
C LYS A 46 -4.23 0.31 4.10
N LEU A 47 -3.15 0.76 4.74
CA LEU A 47 -3.20 1.86 5.70
C LEU A 47 -3.64 3.15 5.03
N LEU A 48 -3.07 3.47 3.87
CA LEU A 48 -3.46 4.64 3.06
C LEU A 48 -4.95 4.59 2.70
N SER A 49 -5.44 3.43 2.25
CA SER A 49 -6.86 3.21 1.92
C SER A 49 -7.79 3.46 3.11
N VAL A 50 -7.43 2.98 4.31
CA VAL A 50 -8.23 3.20 5.52
C VAL A 50 -8.27 4.68 5.88
N ASN A 51 -7.14 5.38 5.82
CA ASN A 51 -7.08 6.81 6.10
C ASN A 51 -7.94 7.60 5.11
N GLN A 52 -7.83 7.32 3.80
CA GLN A 52 -8.67 7.96 2.77
C GLN A 52 -10.16 7.76 3.03
N ILE A 53 -10.58 6.56 3.43
CA ILE A 53 -11.98 6.30 3.75
C ILE A 53 -12.40 7.13 4.97
N ASN A 54 -11.59 7.19 6.02
CA ASN A 54 -11.91 7.97 7.23
C ASN A 54 -11.99 9.48 6.94
N ASP A 55 -11.09 10.01 6.12
CA ASP A 55 -11.10 11.42 5.72
C ASP A 55 -12.36 11.74 4.91
N ALA A 56 -12.72 10.88 3.95
CA ALA A 56 -13.95 11.01 3.18
C ALA A 56 -15.21 10.93 4.06
N LYS A 57 -15.22 10.06 5.08
CA LYS A 57 -16.31 10.03 6.06
C LYS A 57 -16.39 11.35 6.83
N ALA A 58 -15.27 11.86 7.34
CA ALA A 58 -15.23 13.12 8.09
C ALA A 58 -15.76 14.30 7.27
N ILE A 59 -15.43 14.35 5.98
CA ILE A 59 -16.00 15.31 5.03
C ILE A 59 -17.52 15.12 4.95
N LEU A 60 -18.02 13.92 4.68
CA LEU A 60 -19.47 13.67 4.59
C LEU A 60 -20.20 14.01 5.89
N MET A 61 -19.62 13.70 7.04
CA MET A 61 -20.17 14.05 8.35
C MET A 61 -20.26 15.57 8.52
N ARG A 62 -19.22 16.33 8.15
CA ARG A 62 -19.19 17.80 8.23
C ARG A 62 -20.18 18.44 7.24
N THR A 63 -20.20 17.97 5.99
CA THR A 63 -20.94 18.63 4.91
C THR A 63 -22.41 18.22 4.87
N ARG A 64 -22.76 17.01 5.34
CA ARG A 64 -24.14 16.48 5.33
C ARG A 64 -24.74 16.24 6.71
N GLY A 65 -23.96 16.39 7.80
CA GLY A 65 -24.45 16.19 9.16
C GLY A 65 -24.82 14.75 9.50
N VAL A 66 -24.27 13.77 8.79
CA VAL A 66 -24.55 12.33 8.99
C VAL A 66 -23.63 11.70 10.04
N SER A 67 -24.03 10.56 10.60
CA SER A 67 -23.17 9.77 11.50
C SER A 67 -22.03 9.05 10.75
N ASP A 68 -21.00 8.55 11.46
CA ASP A 68 -19.89 7.78 10.85
C ASP A 68 -20.41 6.54 10.09
N ALA A 69 -21.38 5.83 10.67
CA ALA A 69 -21.96 4.64 10.09
C ALA A 69 -22.72 4.96 8.78
N GLU A 70 -23.48 6.06 8.76
CA GLU A 70 -24.18 6.52 7.58
C GLU A 70 -23.23 7.05 6.51
N ALA A 71 -22.18 7.78 6.90
CA ALA A 71 -21.14 8.23 5.98
C ALA A 71 -20.49 7.05 5.25
N TYR A 72 -20.10 6.01 5.99
CA TYR A 72 -19.54 4.80 5.39
C TYR A 72 -20.54 4.09 4.47
N LYS A 73 -21.81 4.00 4.88
CA LYS A 73 -22.88 3.41 4.07
C LYS A 73 -23.03 4.14 2.73
N ILE A 74 -23.03 5.48 2.74
CA ILE A 74 -23.08 6.30 1.52
C ILE A 74 -21.90 6.01 0.60
N ILE A 75 -20.67 6.01 1.12
CA ILE A 75 -19.46 5.72 0.32
C ILE A 75 -19.57 4.32 -0.32
N ARG A 76 -19.96 3.33 0.48
CA ARG A 76 -20.11 1.94 0.02
C ARG A 76 -21.20 1.80 -1.04
N GLU A 77 -22.36 2.42 -0.85
CA GLU A 77 -23.45 2.38 -1.83
C GLU A 77 -23.04 3.00 -3.17
N GLN A 78 -22.34 4.13 -3.12
CA GLN A 78 -21.78 4.76 -4.32
C GLN A 78 -20.76 3.87 -5.02
N ALA A 79 -19.88 3.20 -4.25
CA ALA A 79 -18.88 2.28 -4.78
C ALA A 79 -19.54 1.08 -5.47
N MET A 80 -20.56 0.49 -4.86
CA MET A 80 -21.32 -0.63 -5.42
C MET A 80 -22.09 -0.23 -6.68
N SER A 81 -22.74 0.93 -6.67
CA SER A 81 -23.47 1.45 -7.84
C SER A 81 -22.55 1.69 -9.03
N LYS A 82 -21.34 2.23 -8.80
CA LYS A 82 -20.34 2.48 -9.83
C LYS A 82 -19.42 1.30 -10.12
N ARG A 83 -19.53 0.20 -9.37
CA ARG A 83 -18.68 -1.01 -9.46
C ARG A 83 -17.18 -0.72 -9.38
N ILE A 84 -16.81 0.23 -8.52
CA ILE A 84 -15.42 0.59 -8.24
C ILE A 84 -15.10 0.39 -6.76
N PRO A 85 -13.81 0.31 -6.38
CA PRO A 85 -13.41 0.17 -4.99
C PRO A 85 -13.89 1.35 -4.12
N THR A 86 -14.23 1.07 -2.86
CA THR A 86 -14.67 2.07 -1.87
C THR A 86 -13.64 3.19 -1.70
N GLU A 87 -12.35 2.85 -1.79
CA GLU A 87 -11.23 3.78 -1.72
C GLU A 87 -11.25 4.81 -2.86
N GLU A 88 -11.75 4.43 -4.03
CA GLU A 88 -11.81 5.32 -5.19
C GLU A 88 -12.92 6.37 -5.05
N ILE A 89 -14.07 5.98 -4.51
CA ILE A 89 -15.12 6.93 -4.10
C ILE A 89 -14.60 7.86 -3.01
N ALA A 90 -13.89 7.33 -2.01
CA ALA A 90 -13.32 8.13 -0.93
C ALA A 90 -12.36 9.20 -1.47
N ARG A 91 -11.44 8.85 -2.37
CA ARG A 91 -10.57 9.82 -3.06
C ARG A 91 -11.34 10.86 -3.85
N ALA A 92 -12.38 10.45 -4.57
CA ALA A 92 -13.21 11.39 -5.33
C ALA A 92 -13.92 12.41 -4.42
N ILE A 93 -14.37 11.99 -3.24
CA ILE A 93 -14.96 12.89 -2.24
C ILE A 93 -13.92 13.88 -1.71
N ILE A 94 -12.72 13.40 -1.36
CA ILE A 94 -11.63 14.25 -0.86
C ILE A 94 -11.26 15.30 -1.92
N HIS A 95 -11.00 14.89 -3.15
CA HIS A 95 -10.65 15.82 -4.23
C HIS A 95 -11.78 16.83 -4.50
N ALA A 96 -13.04 16.40 -4.42
CA ALA A 96 -14.17 17.32 -4.58
C ALA A 96 -14.23 18.35 -3.43
N ASP A 97 -13.99 17.94 -2.18
CA ASP A 97 -13.93 18.84 -1.02
C ASP A 97 -12.76 19.82 -1.12
N GLU A 98 -11.59 19.39 -1.61
CA GLU A 98 -10.43 20.25 -1.87
C GLU A 98 -10.76 21.34 -2.89
N ILE A 99 -11.36 20.96 -4.02
CA ILE A 99 -11.77 21.89 -5.09
C ILE A 99 -12.83 22.87 -4.57
N LEU A 100 -13.82 22.40 -3.82
CA LEU A 100 -14.94 23.21 -3.34
C LEU A 100 -14.58 24.09 -2.14
N SER A 101 -13.64 23.65 -1.30
CA SER A 101 -13.18 24.40 -0.13
C SER A 101 -12.11 25.45 -0.45
N GLY A 102 -11.66 25.53 -1.71
CA GLY A 102 -10.78 26.59 -2.20
C GLY A 102 -9.44 26.71 -1.46
N ARG A 103 -8.87 25.59 -0.99
CA ARG A 103 -7.49 25.54 -0.49
C ARG A 103 -6.55 25.00 -1.54
#